data_AF-A0A9N9LPG9-F1
#
_entry.id   AF-A0A9N9LPG9-F1
#
_cell.length_a   1.000
_cell.length_b   1.000
_cell.length_c   1.000
_cell.angle_alpha   90.00
_cell.angle_beta   90.00
_cell.angle_gamma   90.00
#
_symmetry.space_group_name_H-M   'P 1'
#
loop_
_entity.id
_entity.type
_entity.pdbx_description
1 polymer ?
#
loop_
_entity_poly.entity_id
_entity_poly.type
_entity_poly.pdbx_seq_one_letter_code
_entity_poly.pdbx_strand_id
1 'polypeptide(L)'
;MSRNNNFNTTFRSKTDHISILNIDTPGADGLYNIRPLPIPTTYQSASHNQEIDVHAISLYALPAKGNEPAKLRLMINNHRPPVYVDGGGDVAKYGANSTIEVFELRRGSEVLEFVRTIWSPEVLVTPNNLVDLGDGEGGGVLVTNDHSRKVGKMRALEMFWGGGSIAYCPNHQTPCHIATPSTTFNFPNGITQDPEGLIYVANSGTGTITVLSLNTTTQMLDQIHEIDIKMPIDNLRVDSRWDVYVAGSPDVVGLVRSSSKMEGRDVGSSVFRVRMVGEEGVRRWEVVKVLEDVEGKILPASTVVAHDAKTGNLWLGSVASSFITVCEKI
;
A
#
# COMPACT_ATOMS: atom_id res chain seq x y z
N MET A 1 3.32 10.81 -9.04
CA MET A 1 3.53 9.38 -9.40
C MET A 1 4.36 9.21 -10.67
N SER A 2 5.58 8.68 -10.52
CA SER A 2 6.32 8.14 -11.67
C SER A 2 5.50 7.00 -12.29
N ARG A 3 5.30 7.04 -13.62
CA ARG A 3 4.36 6.21 -14.38
C ARG A 3 4.43 4.74 -13.96
N ASN A 4 3.32 4.20 -13.45
CA ASN A 4 3.07 2.81 -13.04
C ASN A 4 4.10 1.83 -13.61
N ASN A 5 5.02 1.38 -12.75
CA ASN A 5 6.00 0.34 -13.03
C ASN A 5 7.26 0.73 -13.83
N ASN A 6 7.36 1.95 -14.38
CA ASN A 6 8.47 2.37 -15.26
C ASN A 6 9.43 3.40 -14.63
N PHE A 7 9.09 3.97 -13.47
CA PHE A 7 9.92 4.89 -12.68
C PHE A 7 10.60 6.03 -13.47
N ASN A 8 10.00 6.46 -14.59
CA ASN A 8 10.58 7.44 -15.49
C ASN A 8 10.73 8.81 -14.80
N THR A 9 11.97 9.23 -14.58
CA THR A 9 12.34 10.43 -13.83
C THR A 9 12.05 11.73 -14.58
N THR A 10 11.99 11.72 -15.92
CA THR A 10 11.78 12.90 -16.75
C THR A 10 10.35 13.47 -16.62
N PHE A 11 9.39 12.61 -16.28
CA PHE A 11 7.98 12.99 -16.14
C PHE A 11 7.48 12.88 -14.69
N ARG A 12 8.40 12.80 -13.71
CA ARG A 12 7.97 12.72 -12.32
C ARG A 12 7.36 14.05 -11.87
N SER A 13 6.34 13.93 -11.04
CA SER A 13 5.78 15.06 -10.31
C SER A 13 6.78 15.49 -9.23
N LYS A 14 6.96 16.81 -9.08
CA LYS A 14 7.74 17.40 -7.98
C LYS A 14 6.85 18.02 -6.89
N THR A 15 5.57 17.73 -6.97
CA THR A 15 4.50 18.28 -6.12
C THR A 15 3.70 17.17 -5.45
N ASP A 16 4.23 15.94 -5.47
CA ASP A 16 3.67 14.82 -4.73
C ASP A 16 3.66 15.20 -3.24
N HIS A 17 2.54 14.94 -2.59
CA HIS A 17 2.29 15.33 -1.21
C HIS A 17 1.36 14.32 -0.56
N ILE A 18 1.28 14.37 0.76
CA ILE A 18 0.32 13.60 1.54
C ILE A 18 -0.79 14.56 1.93
N SER A 19 -2.05 14.14 1.77
CA SER A 19 -3.20 14.90 2.25
C SER A 19 -3.93 14.14 3.33
N ILE A 20 -4.50 14.87 4.29
CA ILE A 20 -5.34 14.33 5.36
C ILE A 20 -6.75 14.91 5.26
N LEU A 21 -7.75 14.06 5.49
CA LEU A 21 -9.17 14.41 5.48
C LEU A 21 -9.75 14.23 6.90
N ASN A 22 -10.74 15.05 7.24
CA ASN A 22 -11.60 14.87 8.41
C ASN A 22 -12.94 14.28 7.95
N ILE A 23 -13.04 12.96 7.97
CA ILE A 23 -14.20 12.22 7.45
C ILE A 23 -15.48 12.43 8.28
N ASP A 24 -15.36 12.80 9.56
CA ASP A 24 -16.49 13.08 10.45
C ASP A 24 -17.06 14.49 10.25
N THR A 25 -16.35 15.39 9.57
CA THR A 25 -16.76 16.78 9.38
C THR A 25 -16.44 17.23 7.95
N PRO A 26 -17.36 17.00 6.99
CA PRO A 26 -17.16 17.34 5.57
C PRO A 26 -16.90 18.83 5.29
N GLY A 27 -17.25 19.73 6.22
CA GLY A 27 -17.23 21.16 5.96
C GLY A 27 -18.39 21.58 5.05
N ALA A 28 -18.52 22.88 4.79
CA ALA A 28 -19.61 23.43 3.97
C ALA A 28 -19.44 23.15 2.46
N ASP A 29 -18.21 22.87 2.02
CA ASP A 29 -17.88 22.55 0.63
C ASP A 29 -17.92 21.04 0.33
N GLY A 30 -18.12 20.21 1.35
CA GLY A 30 -18.14 18.74 1.19
C GLY A 30 -16.77 18.11 0.96
N LEU A 31 -15.67 18.87 1.11
CA LEU A 31 -14.32 18.40 0.80
C LEU A 31 -13.58 17.80 2.01
N TYR A 32 -14.28 17.56 3.12
CA TYR A 32 -13.75 16.91 4.32
C TYR A 32 -12.53 17.59 4.90
N ASN A 33 -12.47 18.92 4.81
CA ASN A 33 -11.34 19.71 5.28
C ASN A 33 -9.99 19.13 4.79
N ILE A 34 -9.98 18.63 3.55
CA ILE A 34 -8.79 18.05 2.93
C ILE A 34 -7.68 19.09 2.92
N ARG A 35 -6.51 18.70 3.41
CA ARG A 35 -5.34 19.58 3.43
C ARG A 35 -4.05 18.79 3.25
N PRO A 36 -3.05 19.37 2.57
CA PRO A 36 -1.74 18.76 2.49
C PRO A 36 -1.06 18.78 3.86
N LEU A 37 -0.28 17.75 4.15
CA LEU A 37 0.70 17.70 5.23
C LEU A 37 2.07 18.09 4.64
N PRO A 38 2.62 19.26 4.99
CA PRO A 38 3.92 19.68 4.49
C PRO A 38 5.01 18.71 4.93
N ILE A 39 5.90 18.36 4.00
CA ILE A 39 7.09 17.57 4.33
C ILE A 39 8.07 18.45 5.12
N PRO A 40 8.53 18.04 6.32
CA PRO A 40 9.37 18.87 7.16
C PRO A 40 10.76 19.09 6.56
N THR A 41 11.41 20.20 6.91
CA THR A 41 12.79 20.52 6.45
C THR A 41 13.85 19.61 7.06
N THR A 42 13.50 18.86 8.11
CA THR A 42 14.35 17.83 8.69
C THR A 42 14.43 16.57 7.84
N TYR A 43 13.48 16.37 6.92
CA TYR A 43 13.59 15.35 5.87
C TYR A 43 14.40 15.88 4.70
N GLN A 44 15.33 15.07 4.22
CA GLN A 44 16.04 15.30 2.96
C GLN A 44 15.94 14.07 2.07
N SER A 45 15.40 14.26 0.87
CA SER A 45 15.49 13.28 -0.19
C SER A 45 16.95 13.10 -0.61
N ALA A 46 17.21 12.08 -1.41
CA ALA A 46 18.56 11.82 -1.88
C ALA A 46 19.11 12.87 -2.89
N SER A 47 18.28 13.81 -3.34
CA SER A 47 18.71 14.99 -4.08
C SER A 47 18.83 16.25 -3.19
N HIS A 48 18.87 16.07 -1.86
CA HIS A 48 18.94 17.15 -0.86
C HIS A 48 17.76 18.16 -0.90
N ASN A 49 16.60 17.71 -1.39
CA ASN A 49 15.35 18.49 -1.41
C ASN A 49 14.29 17.84 -0.50
N GLN A 50 13.08 18.38 -0.44
CA GLN A 50 11.95 17.83 0.33
C GLN A 50 10.96 17.04 -0.54
N GLU A 51 11.38 16.65 -1.75
CA GLU A 51 10.54 15.90 -2.68
C GLU A 51 10.37 14.45 -2.21
N ILE A 52 9.13 13.96 -2.28
CA ILE A 52 8.76 12.57 -1.96
C ILE A 52 7.97 11.99 -3.13
N ASP A 53 8.31 10.77 -3.56
CA ASP A 53 7.64 10.06 -4.64
C ASP A 53 6.76 8.95 -4.03
N VAL A 54 5.60 9.35 -3.49
CA VAL A 54 4.71 8.47 -2.71
C VAL A 54 4.10 7.41 -3.62
N HIS A 55 4.30 6.14 -3.26
CA HIS A 55 3.67 5.01 -3.93
C HIS A 55 2.63 4.32 -3.03
N ALA A 56 2.96 4.13 -1.76
CA ALA A 56 2.05 3.60 -0.75
C ALA A 56 2.29 4.24 0.61
N ILE A 57 1.26 4.22 1.45
CA ILE A 57 1.29 4.74 2.82
C ILE A 57 0.66 3.73 3.77
N SER A 58 1.29 3.52 4.91
CA SER A 58 0.73 2.82 6.06
C SER A 58 0.54 3.79 7.21
N LEU A 59 -0.55 3.61 7.95
CA LEU A 59 -0.89 4.42 9.11
C LEU A 59 -1.01 3.51 10.33
N TYR A 60 -0.32 3.87 11.40
CA TYR A 60 -0.45 3.20 12.69
C TYR A 60 -0.76 4.22 13.80
N ALA A 61 -1.77 3.92 14.62
CA ALA A 61 -2.14 4.77 15.74
C ALA A 61 -1.29 4.42 16.96
N LEU A 62 -0.42 5.33 17.36
CA LEU A 62 0.38 5.22 18.57
C LEU A 62 -0.43 5.79 19.75
N PRO A 63 -0.82 4.97 20.74
CA PRO A 63 -1.57 5.47 21.89
C PRO A 63 -0.72 6.42 22.73
N ALA A 64 -1.38 7.27 23.52
CA ALA A 64 -0.69 8.13 24.48
C ALA A 64 0.07 7.29 25.51
N LYS A 65 1.30 7.69 25.86
CA LYS A 65 2.15 6.97 26.81
C LYS A 65 2.73 7.94 27.84
N GLY A 66 2.30 7.81 29.09
CA GLY A 66 2.68 8.76 30.14
C GLY A 66 2.26 10.18 29.79
N ASN A 67 3.23 11.09 29.67
CA ASN A 67 3.00 12.49 29.28
C ASN A 67 3.03 12.72 27.76
N GLU A 68 3.34 11.70 26.95
CA GLU A 68 3.36 11.83 25.50
C GLU A 68 1.95 11.68 24.92
N PRO A 69 1.47 12.64 24.11
CA PRO A 69 0.17 12.54 23.46
C PRO A 69 0.16 11.44 22.40
N ALA A 70 -1.04 10.94 22.07
CA ALA A 70 -1.22 10.00 20.98
C ALA A 70 -0.72 10.59 19.64
N LYS A 71 -0.14 9.73 18.80
CA LYS A 71 0.42 10.09 17.49
C LYS A 71 -0.12 9.15 16.41
N LEU A 72 0.01 9.57 15.16
CA LEU A 72 -0.09 8.70 13.99
C LEU A 72 1.31 8.52 13.42
N ARG A 73 1.75 7.29 13.27
CA ARG A 73 2.95 6.97 12.48
C ARG A 73 2.54 6.78 11.02
N LEU A 74 3.22 7.47 10.13
CA LEU A 74 3.09 7.35 8.69
C LEU A 74 4.35 6.66 8.19
N MET A 75 4.21 5.46 7.64
CA MET A 75 5.30 4.81 6.91
C MET A 75 4.98 4.90 5.42
N ILE A 76 5.92 5.38 4.62
CA ILE A 76 5.68 5.73 3.23
C ILE A 76 6.67 5.00 2.33
N ASN A 77 6.16 4.19 1.40
CA ASN A 77 6.95 3.69 0.29
C ASN A 77 7.24 4.85 -0.67
N ASN A 78 8.52 5.21 -0.77
CA ASN A 78 9.03 6.34 -1.50
C ASN A 78 9.93 5.87 -2.65
N HIS A 79 9.44 5.95 -3.88
CA HIS A 79 10.18 5.55 -5.09
C HIS A 79 11.08 6.67 -5.60
N ARG A 80 12.12 6.97 -4.82
CA ARG A 80 13.08 8.02 -5.16
C ARG A 80 13.76 7.74 -6.50
N PRO A 81 14.12 8.78 -7.26
CA PRO A 81 15.02 8.64 -8.39
C PRO A 81 16.31 7.92 -7.99
N PRO A 82 16.93 7.16 -8.92
CA PRO A 82 18.26 6.62 -8.71
C PRO A 82 19.26 7.74 -8.40
N VAL A 83 20.16 7.50 -7.45
CA VAL A 83 21.12 8.50 -6.96
C VAL A 83 22.51 8.06 -7.41
N TYR A 84 23.14 8.84 -8.30
CA TYR A 84 24.52 8.61 -8.73
C TYR A 84 25.32 9.91 -8.74
N VAL A 85 26.65 9.75 -8.76
CA VAL A 85 27.68 10.79 -8.55
C VAL A 85 27.55 11.99 -9.51
N ASP A 86 26.83 11.83 -10.62
CA ASP A 86 26.60 12.83 -11.68
C ASP A 86 25.16 13.37 -11.76
N GLY A 87 24.30 13.05 -10.79
CA GLY A 87 22.98 13.67 -10.66
C GLY A 87 21.88 13.11 -11.57
N GLY A 88 22.08 11.96 -12.22
CA GLY A 88 21.03 11.28 -12.96
C GLY A 88 21.35 9.80 -13.26
N GLY A 89 20.43 8.88 -12.93
CA GLY A 89 20.60 7.46 -13.23
C GLY A 89 19.62 6.93 -14.26
N ASP A 90 20.11 6.03 -15.13
CA ASP A 90 19.26 5.27 -16.04
C ASP A 90 18.41 4.25 -15.26
N VAL A 91 17.15 4.61 -15.04
CA VAL A 91 16.14 3.77 -14.38
C VAL A 91 15.97 2.42 -15.06
N ALA A 92 16.12 2.32 -16.39
CA ALA A 92 15.99 1.05 -17.10
C ALA A 92 17.14 0.09 -16.76
N LYS A 93 18.28 0.63 -16.32
CA LYS A 93 19.47 -0.13 -15.93
C LYS A 93 19.47 -0.50 -14.45
N TYR A 94 18.99 0.40 -13.59
CA TYR A 94 19.17 0.25 -12.14
C TYR A 94 17.86 0.08 -11.35
N GLY A 95 16.73 0.50 -11.90
CA GLY A 95 15.45 0.58 -11.20
C GLY A 95 15.41 1.71 -10.17
N ALA A 96 14.30 1.83 -9.44
CA ALA A 96 14.11 2.87 -8.43
C ALA A 96 15.02 2.70 -7.20
N ASN A 97 15.32 3.82 -6.52
CA ASN A 97 16.01 3.86 -5.24
C ASN A 97 14.99 3.92 -4.08
N SER A 98 14.13 2.90 -4.04
CA SER A 98 12.99 2.83 -3.14
C SER A 98 13.40 2.78 -1.67
N THR A 99 12.68 3.53 -0.84
CA THR A 99 12.84 3.55 0.63
C THR A 99 11.51 3.57 1.33
N ILE A 100 11.55 3.33 2.65
CA ILE A 100 10.40 3.56 3.52
C ILE A 100 10.72 4.75 4.42
N GLU A 101 10.01 5.84 4.23
CA GLU A 101 10.16 7.04 5.06
C GLU A 101 9.20 6.96 6.24
N VAL A 102 9.70 7.18 7.45
CA VAL A 102 8.90 7.14 8.67
C VAL A 102 8.71 8.57 9.18
N PHE A 103 7.45 8.94 9.34
CA PHE A 103 7.04 10.20 9.93
C PHE A 103 6.07 9.98 11.08
N GLU A 104 5.97 10.95 11.98
CA GLU A 104 4.98 10.99 13.04
C GLU A 104 4.17 12.28 12.99
N LEU A 105 2.86 12.17 13.18
CA LEU A 105 1.94 13.28 13.31
C LEU A 105 1.28 13.20 14.68
N ARG A 106 1.63 14.13 15.57
CA ARG A 106 0.94 14.25 16.86
C ARG A 106 -0.54 14.59 16.63
N ARG A 107 -1.45 13.92 17.34
CA ARG A 107 -2.89 14.20 17.24
C ARG A 107 -3.17 15.68 17.54
N GLY A 108 -3.91 16.33 16.64
CA GLY A 108 -4.23 17.77 16.71
C GLY A 108 -3.14 18.71 16.22
N SER A 109 -1.98 18.19 15.82
CA SER A 109 -0.94 18.94 15.12
C SER A 109 -1.20 18.96 13.62
N GLU A 110 -0.63 19.96 12.94
CA GLU A 110 -0.51 20.01 11.47
C GLU A 110 0.94 19.77 11.01
N VAL A 111 1.85 19.60 11.98
CA VAL A 111 3.28 19.42 11.72
C VAL A 111 3.60 17.94 11.69
N LEU A 112 4.08 17.50 10.53
CA LEU A 112 4.65 16.17 10.33
C LEU A 112 6.11 16.17 10.78
N GLU A 113 6.50 15.22 11.63
CA GLU A 113 7.86 15.06 12.14
C GLU A 113 8.54 13.91 11.41
N PHE A 114 9.72 14.16 10.82
CA PHE A 114 10.52 13.08 10.24
C PHE A 114 11.24 12.30 11.33
N VAL A 115 11.11 10.96 11.29
CA VAL A 115 11.74 10.06 12.25
C VAL A 115 13.00 9.43 11.66
N ARG A 116 12.87 8.73 10.53
CA ARG A 116 13.98 8.00 9.89
C ARG A 116 13.63 7.51 8.48
N THR A 117 14.65 7.09 7.75
CA THR A 117 14.54 6.34 6.49
C THR A 117 14.95 4.88 6.72
N ILE A 118 14.11 3.93 6.28
CA ILE A 118 14.44 2.51 6.23
C ILE A 118 14.82 2.16 4.78
N TRP A 119 15.95 1.49 4.61
CA TRP A 119 16.47 1.10 3.30
C TRP A 119 17.24 -0.23 3.40
N SER A 120 17.05 -1.11 2.42
CA SER A 120 17.80 -2.37 2.28
C SER A 120 17.65 -2.82 0.83
N PRO A 121 18.60 -2.50 -0.07
CA PRO A 121 18.38 -2.62 -1.51
C PRO A 121 18.29 -4.06 -2.01
N GLU A 122 18.83 -5.01 -1.25
CA GLU A 122 18.76 -6.45 -1.50
C GLU A 122 17.42 -7.07 -1.07
N VAL A 123 16.71 -6.43 -0.14
CA VAL A 123 15.48 -6.96 0.47
C VAL A 123 14.25 -6.15 0.04
N LEU A 124 14.34 -4.82 0.02
CA LEU A 124 13.35 -3.88 -0.51
C LEU A 124 13.63 -3.66 -2.02
N VAL A 125 13.44 -4.72 -2.80
CA VAL A 125 13.80 -4.77 -4.21
C VAL A 125 12.83 -3.92 -5.05
N THR A 126 11.54 -4.17 -4.94
CA THR A 126 10.48 -3.45 -5.67
C THR A 126 9.27 -3.26 -4.76
N PRO A 127 9.44 -2.51 -3.65
CA PRO A 127 8.39 -2.35 -2.67
C PRO A 127 7.13 -1.77 -3.34
N ASN A 128 5.98 -2.36 -3.08
CA ASN A 128 4.70 -1.92 -3.64
C ASN A 128 3.80 -1.36 -2.52
N ASN A 129 3.49 -2.17 -1.50
CA ASN A 129 2.73 -1.71 -0.35
C ASN A 129 3.39 -2.15 0.97
N LEU A 130 2.95 -1.60 2.08
CA LEU A 130 3.48 -1.88 3.40
C LEU A 130 2.43 -1.82 4.52
N VAL A 131 2.66 -2.61 5.55
CA VAL A 131 1.91 -2.57 6.81
C VAL A 131 2.86 -2.40 7.99
N ASP A 132 2.60 -1.35 8.78
CA ASP A 132 3.25 -1.11 10.06
C ASP A 132 2.62 -2.03 11.13
N LEU A 133 3.45 -2.83 11.80
CA LEU A 133 3.02 -3.77 12.83
C LEU A 133 2.92 -3.13 14.23
N GLY A 134 3.26 -1.84 14.37
CA GLY A 134 3.08 -1.07 15.61
C GLY A 134 4.27 -1.03 16.55
N ASP A 135 4.02 -0.73 17.84
CA ASP A 135 5.05 -0.67 18.88
C ASP A 135 4.94 -1.86 19.83
N GLY A 136 5.99 -2.69 19.85
CA GLY A 136 6.18 -3.86 20.71
C GLY A 136 7.59 -4.44 20.49
N GLU A 137 7.96 -5.52 21.17
CA GLU A 137 9.14 -6.30 20.76
C GLU A 137 8.87 -6.89 19.36
N GLY A 138 9.29 -6.15 18.33
CA GLY A 138 8.98 -6.42 16.92
C GLY A 138 8.37 -5.26 16.14
N GLY A 139 8.45 -4.00 16.62
CA GLY A 139 7.95 -2.80 15.93
C GLY A 139 8.55 -2.56 14.55
N GLY A 140 8.01 -3.31 13.59
CA GLY A 140 8.56 -3.53 12.28
C GLY A 140 7.53 -3.33 11.19
N VAL A 141 8.01 -3.42 9.96
CA VAL A 141 7.20 -3.20 8.76
C VAL A 141 7.32 -4.39 7.84
N LEU A 142 6.17 -4.88 7.38
CA LEU A 142 6.09 -5.85 6.28
C LEU A 142 5.83 -5.10 4.99
N VAL A 143 6.49 -5.54 3.93
CA VAL A 143 6.51 -4.84 2.65
C VAL A 143 6.38 -5.85 1.53
N THR A 144 5.40 -5.68 0.66
CA THR A 144 5.31 -6.46 -0.57
C THR A 144 6.35 -5.95 -1.54
N ASN A 145 7.15 -6.85 -2.12
CA ASN A 145 7.89 -6.59 -3.34
C ASN A 145 7.08 -7.17 -4.50
N ASP A 146 6.51 -6.33 -5.37
CA ASP A 146 5.64 -6.79 -6.45
C ASP A 146 6.39 -7.56 -7.55
N HIS A 147 7.71 -7.41 -7.60
CA HIS A 147 8.60 -8.17 -8.45
C HIS A 147 9.79 -8.75 -7.68
N SER A 148 10.38 -9.80 -8.24
CA SER A 148 11.63 -10.39 -7.73
C SER A 148 12.87 -9.62 -8.18
N ARG A 149 12.74 -8.69 -9.13
CA ARG A 149 13.86 -7.96 -9.75
C ARG A 149 13.48 -6.50 -10.05
N LYS A 150 14.48 -5.61 -9.98
CA LYS A 150 14.31 -4.17 -10.24
C LYS A 150 14.11 -3.80 -11.70
N VAL A 151 14.75 -4.55 -12.62
CA VAL A 151 14.83 -4.22 -14.04
C VAL A 151 14.80 -5.45 -14.94
N GLY A 152 14.70 -5.22 -16.25
CA GLY A 152 14.82 -6.24 -17.31
C GLY A 152 13.48 -6.75 -17.84
N LYS A 153 13.50 -7.40 -19.01
CA LYS A 153 12.28 -7.85 -19.70
C LYS A 153 11.48 -8.90 -18.92
N MET A 154 12.17 -9.76 -18.16
CA MET A 154 11.51 -10.80 -17.34
C MET A 154 10.65 -10.19 -16.24
N ARG A 155 11.05 -9.03 -15.69
CA ARG A 155 10.26 -8.30 -14.70
C ARG A 155 8.85 -8.00 -15.21
N ALA A 156 8.73 -7.50 -16.44
CA ALA A 156 7.43 -7.17 -17.03
C ALA A 156 6.50 -8.39 -17.23
N LEU A 157 7.04 -9.61 -17.16
CA LEU A 157 6.28 -10.86 -17.33
C LEU A 157 5.90 -11.50 -15.98
N GLU A 158 6.44 -11.03 -14.85
CA GLU A 158 6.15 -11.61 -13.52
C GLU A 158 4.69 -11.45 -13.12
N MET A 159 3.98 -10.44 -13.62
CA MET A 159 2.52 -10.31 -13.45
C MET A 159 1.74 -11.51 -14.00
N PHE A 160 2.30 -12.25 -14.96
CA PHE A 160 1.66 -13.44 -15.54
C PHE A 160 2.24 -14.74 -15.02
N TRP A 161 3.53 -14.75 -14.66
CA TRP A 161 4.27 -15.99 -14.37
C TRP A 161 4.62 -16.18 -12.89
N GLY A 162 4.23 -15.23 -12.04
CA GLY A 162 4.57 -15.26 -10.63
C GLY A 162 5.94 -14.65 -10.35
N GLY A 163 6.12 -14.25 -9.10
CA GLY A 163 7.25 -13.47 -8.64
C GLY A 163 6.86 -12.55 -7.48
N GLY A 164 7.85 -11.88 -6.91
CA GLY A 164 7.67 -11.05 -5.73
C GLY A 164 7.93 -11.79 -4.43
N SER A 165 7.85 -11.05 -3.33
CA SER A 165 8.16 -11.54 -1.98
C SER A 165 7.57 -10.61 -0.92
N ILE A 166 7.58 -11.04 0.34
CA ILE A 166 7.38 -10.14 1.48
C ILE A 166 8.71 -9.91 2.18
N ALA A 167 9.12 -8.65 2.28
CA ALA A 167 10.21 -8.21 3.13
C ALA A 167 9.69 -7.90 4.54
N TYR A 168 10.49 -8.22 5.54
CA TYR A 168 10.27 -7.81 6.92
C TYR A 168 11.47 -7.00 7.42
N CYS A 169 11.20 -5.81 7.95
CA CYS A 169 12.17 -4.98 8.64
C CYS A 169 11.75 -4.90 10.12
N PRO A 170 12.31 -5.73 11.01
CA PRO A 170 11.75 -5.93 12.36
C PRO A 170 11.85 -4.70 13.27
N ASN A 171 12.93 -3.93 13.15
CA ASN A 171 13.18 -2.69 13.89
C ASN A 171 14.42 -2.00 13.29
N HIS A 172 14.97 -0.97 13.95
CA HIS A 172 16.15 -0.25 13.46
C HIS A 172 17.49 -0.95 13.77
N GLN A 173 17.49 -1.92 14.68
CA GLN A 173 18.67 -2.65 15.12
C GLN A 173 18.84 -3.98 14.38
N THR A 174 17.75 -4.55 13.88
CA THR A 174 17.73 -5.82 13.14
C THR A 174 17.66 -5.54 11.63
N PRO A 175 18.59 -6.08 10.82
CA PRO A 175 18.52 -5.96 9.36
C PRO A 175 17.20 -6.51 8.81
N CYS A 176 16.75 -5.92 7.70
CA CYS A 176 15.62 -6.48 6.98
C CYS A 176 15.99 -7.84 6.34
N HIS A 177 14.99 -8.70 6.12
CA HIS A 177 15.12 -9.97 5.40
C HIS A 177 13.84 -10.30 4.63
N ILE A 178 13.93 -11.26 3.69
CA ILE A 178 12.74 -11.84 3.04
C ILE A 178 12.09 -12.81 4.02
N ALA A 179 10.83 -12.55 4.39
CA ALA A 179 10.11 -13.31 5.41
C ALA A 179 9.34 -14.52 4.83
N THR A 180 9.30 -14.68 3.50
CA THR A 180 8.51 -15.71 2.81
C THR A 180 9.33 -16.51 1.79
N PRO A 181 10.40 -17.23 2.20
CA PRO A 181 11.28 -17.93 1.27
C PRO A 181 10.61 -19.13 0.57
N SER A 182 9.52 -19.66 1.15
CA SER A 182 8.79 -20.84 0.68
C SER A 182 7.40 -20.55 0.13
N THR A 183 6.97 -19.28 0.11
CA THR A 183 5.67 -18.88 -0.45
C THR A 183 5.84 -18.34 -1.85
N THR A 184 5.02 -18.86 -2.77
CA THR A 184 4.98 -18.36 -4.15
C THR A 184 3.92 -17.26 -4.25
N PHE A 185 4.35 -16.06 -4.64
CA PHE A 185 3.44 -14.95 -4.92
C PHE A 185 3.26 -14.76 -6.42
N ASN A 186 2.19 -14.07 -6.79
CA ASN A 186 1.99 -13.57 -8.14
C ASN A 186 1.60 -12.11 -8.12
N PHE A 187 2.63 -11.26 -8.26
CA PHE A 187 2.50 -9.81 -8.22
C PHE A 187 1.86 -9.34 -6.90
N PRO A 188 2.52 -9.58 -5.76
CA PRO A 188 1.99 -9.22 -4.46
C PRO A 188 1.93 -7.70 -4.36
N ASN A 189 0.74 -7.17 -4.08
CA ASN A 189 0.44 -5.75 -4.19
C ASN A 189 0.02 -5.21 -2.81
N GLY A 190 -1.28 -5.14 -2.51
CA GLY A 190 -1.78 -4.77 -1.19
C GLY A 190 -1.34 -5.70 -0.07
N ILE A 191 -1.02 -5.12 1.09
CA ILE A 191 -0.79 -5.85 2.35
C ILE A 191 -1.48 -5.14 3.51
N THR A 192 -2.12 -5.89 4.39
CA THR A 192 -2.71 -5.38 5.64
C THR A 192 -2.60 -6.43 6.73
N GLN A 193 -2.80 -6.01 7.98
CA GLN A 193 -2.91 -6.89 9.13
C GLN A 193 -4.27 -6.70 9.80
N ASP A 194 -4.88 -7.78 10.28
CA ASP A 194 -6.05 -7.70 11.17
C ASP A 194 -5.63 -7.61 12.65
N PRO A 195 -6.57 -7.32 13.57
CA PRO A 195 -6.24 -7.20 14.98
C PRO A 195 -5.83 -8.52 15.68
N GLU A 196 -6.04 -9.69 15.07
CA GLU A 196 -5.48 -10.96 15.55
C GLU A 196 -4.04 -11.18 15.07
N GLY A 197 -3.53 -10.30 14.21
CA GLY A 197 -2.19 -10.34 13.67
C GLY A 197 -2.06 -11.12 12.37
N LEU A 198 -3.17 -11.60 11.78
CA LEU A 198 -3.13 -12.25 10.46
C LEU A 198 -2.83 -11.22 9.39
N ILE A 199 -1.98 -11.61 8.46
CA ILE A 199 -1.49 -10.75 7.39
C ILE A 199 -2.14 -11.21 6.09
N TYR A 200 -2.78 -10.28 5.39
CA TYR A 200 -3.44 -10.53 4.11
C TYR A 200 -2.63 -9.86 3.02
N VAL A 201 -2.29 -10.62 1.99
CA VAL A 201 -1.52 -10.14 0.83
C VAL A 201 -2.34 -10.37 -0.43
N ALA A 202 -2.61 -9.30 -1.17
CA ALA A 202 -3.26 -9.39 -2.47
C ALA A 202 -2.27 -9.85 -3.55
N ASN A 203 -2.57 -10.94 -4.24
CA ASN A 203 -1.86 -11.37 -5.44
C ASN A 203 -2.63 -10.90 -6.67
N SER A 204 -2.22 -9.76 -7.24
CA SER A 204 -2.94 -9.16 -8.36
C SER A 204 -2.98 -10.06 -9.60
N GLY A 205 -1.92 -10.84 -9.83
CA GLY A 205 -1.81 -11.69 -11.02
C GLY A 205 -2.77 -12.89 -10.99
N THR A 206 -3.04 -13.46 -9.82
CA THR A 206 -3.94 -14.62 -9.66
C THR A 206 -5.36 -14.24 -9.22
N GLY A 207 -5.56 -13.05 -8.65
CA GLY A 207 -6.83 -12.68 -8.04
C GLY A 207 -7.09 -13.41 -6.72
N THR A 208 -6.03 -13.76 -5.99
CA THR A 208 -6.11 -14.47 -4.70
C THR A 208 -5.52 -13.64 -3.56
N ILE A 209 -6.01 -13.84 -2.35
CA ILE A 209 -5.42 -13.27 -1.13
C ILE A 209 -4.71 -14.39 -0.38
N THR A 210 -3.41 -14.24 -0.19
CA THR A 210 -2.64 -15.12 0.69
C THR A 210 -2.80 -14.65 2.14
N VAL A 211 -3.19 -15.55 3.03
CA VAL A 211 -3.28 -15.28 4.47
C VAL A 211 -2.06 -15.90 5.15
N LEU A 212 -1.32 -15.07 5.89
CA LEU A 212 -0.06 -15.41 6.53
C LEU A 212 -0.13 -15.16 8.04
N SER A 213 0.65 -15.91 8.82
CA SER A 213 0.91 -15.63 10.23
C SER A 213 2.41 -15.37 10.43
N LEU A 214 2.74 -14.35 11.25
CA LEU A 214 4.12 -14.05 11.62
C LEU A 214 4.54 -14.92 12.81
N ASN A 215 5.53 -15.78 12.61
CA ASN A 215 6.20 -16.46 13.69
C ASN A 215 7.20 -15.50 14.36
N THR A 216 6.88 -15.03 15.57
CA THR A 216 7.70 -14.03 16.27
C THR A 216 9.06 -14.57 16.71
N THR A 217 9.21 -15.89 16.84
CA THR A 217 10.49 -16.53 17.21
C THR A 217 11.45 -16.56 16.02
N THR A 218 10.95 -16.97 14.85
CA THR A 218 11.78 -17.12 13.64
C THR A 218 11.80 -15.85 12.79
N GLN A 219 10.88 -14.93 13.03
CA GLN A 219 10.61 -13.75 12.19
C GLN A 219 10.24 -14.10 10.74
N MET A 220 9.66 -15.29 10.53
CA MET A 220 9.22 -15.78 9.23
C MET A 220 7.70 -15.81 9.14
N LEU A 221 7.19 -15.74 7.91
CA LEU A 221 5.77 -15.81 7.61
C LEU A 221 5.40 -17.20 7.11
N ASP A 222 4.41 -17.80 7.77
CA ASP A 222 3.83 -19.08 7.37
C ASP A 222 2.50 -18.82 6.66
N GLN A 223 2.31 -19.41 5.47
CA GLN A 223 1.02 -19.37 4.79
C GLN A 223 0.04 -20.32 5.45
N ILE A 224 -1.09 -19.79 5.88
CA ILE A 224 -2.13 -20.55 6.57
C ILE A 224 -3.39 -20.74 5.71
N HIS A 225 -3.63 -19.86 4.74
CA HIS A 225 -4.79 -19.96 3.85
C HIS A 225 -4.59 -19.19 2.54
N GLU A 226 -5.46 -19.48 1.57
CA GLU A 226 -5.61 -18.70 0.34
C GLU A 226 -7.10 -18.48 0.07
N ILE A 227 -7.47 -17.23 -0.23
CA ILE A 227 -8.84 -16.82 -0.50
C ILE A 227 -8.93 -16.44 -1.97
N ASP A 228 -9.85 -17.08 -2.69
CA ASP A 228 -10.02 -16.82 -4.11
C ASP A 228 -11.10 -15.77 -4.36
N ILE A 229 -10.71 -14.62 -4.94
CA ILE A 229 -11.62 -13.51 -5.28
C ILE A 229 -12.19 -13.68 -6.70
N LYS A 230 -11.59 -14.54 -7.52
CA LYS A 230 -12.00 -14.82 -8.91
C LYS A 230 -11.92 -13.60 -9.84
N MET A 231 -11.10 -12.61 -9.48
CA MET A 231 -10.91 -11.36 -10.22
C MET A 231 -9.54 -10.77 -9.85
N PRO A 232 -8.83 -10.09 -10.77
CA PRO A 232 -7.65 -9.31 -10.39
C PRO A 232 -7.98 -8.32 -9.27
N ILE A 233 -7.10 -8.27 -8.29
CA ILE A 233 -7.22 -7.40 -7.11
C ILE A 233 -5.99 -6.53 -6.96
N ASP A 234 -6.12 -5.42 -6.25
CA ASP A 234 -5.04 -4.47 -6.02
C ASP A 234 -4.81 -4.31 -4.51
N ASN A 235 -5.12 -3.16 -3.92
CA ASN A 235 -4.95 -2.98 -2.49
C ASN A 235 -6.12 -3.50 -1.67
N LEU A 236 -5.80 -3.90 -0.44
CA LEU A 236 -6.77 -4.33 0.57
C LEU A 236 -6.50 -3.64 1.91
N ARG A 237 -7.56 -3.46 2.71
CA ARG A 237 -7.51 -2.81 4.02
C ARG A 237 -8.49 -3.45 4.97
N VAL A 238 -8.08 -3.63 6.23
CA VAL A 238 -8.95 -4.05 7.33
C VAL A 238 -9.69 -2.83 7.89
N ASP A 239 -10.98 -2.99 8.14
CA ASP A 239 -11.80 -2.00 8.86
C ASP A 239 -11.87 -2.29 10.38
N SER A 240 -12.54 -1.42 11.13
CA SER A 240 -12.67 -1.61 12.59
C SER A 240 -13.60 -2.76 13.01
N ARG A 241 -14.25 -3.45 12.06
CA ARG A 241 -15.04 -4.68 12.28
C ARG A 241 -14.29 -5.94 11.85
N TRP A 242 -13.01 -5.79 11.48
CA TRP A 242 -12.12 -6.86 11.03
C TRP A 242 -12.52 -7.44 9.66
N ASP A 243 -13.37 -6.73 8.93
CA ASP A 243 -13.64 -7.04 7.54
C ASP A 243 -12.50 -6.49 6.67
N VAL A 244 -12.01 -7.30 5.74
CA VAL A 244 -11.01 -6.88 4.74
C VAL A 244 -11.75 -6.40 3.50
N TYR A 245 -11.59 -5.13 3.15
CA TYR A 245 -12.09 -4.55 1.92
C TYR A 245 -11.01 -4.55 0.84
N VAL A 246 -11.37 -4.98 -0.36
CA VAL A 246 -10.43 -5.28 -1.44
C VAL A 246 -10.87 -4.55 -2.71
N ALA A 247 -9.97 -3.80 -3.32
CA ALA A 247 -10.19 -3.21 -4.64
C ALA A 247 -9.94 -4.27 -5.71
N GLY A 248 -10.88 -4.43 -6.63
CA GLY A 248 -10.83 -5.37 -7.75
C GLY A 248 -11.01 -4.68 -9.09
N SER A 249 -10.46 -5.30 -10.13
CA SER A 249 -10.62 -4.84 -11.51
C SER A 249 -11.32 -5.91 -12.36
N PRO A 250 -12.60 -5.70 -12.74
CA PRO A 250 -13.32 -6.61 -13.62
C PRO A 250 -12.77 -6.56 -15.06
N ASP A 251 -12.09 -5.48 -15.45
CA ASP A 251 -11.51 -5.30 -16.78
C ASP A 251 -9.98 -5.47 -16.75
N VAL A 252 -9.54 -6.73 -16.88
CA VAL A 252 -8.12 -7.09 -16.95
C VAL A 252 -7.42 -6.44 -18.15
N VAL A 253 -8.12 -6.29 -19.28
CA VAL A 253 -7.54 -5.72 -20.51
C VAL A 253 -7.39 -4.20 -20.37
N GLY A 254 -8.39 -3.53 -19.82
CA GLY A 254 -8.35 -2.11 -19.46
C GLY A 254 -7.24 -1.82 -18.44
N LEU A 255 -7.04 -2.69 -17.45
CA LEU A 255 -5.98 -2.55 -16.47
C LEU A 255 -4.57 -2.61 -17.11
N VAL A 256 -4.33 -3.57 -18.01
CA VAL A 256 -3.04 -3.68 -18.72
C VAL A 256 -2.80 -2.50 -19.68
N ARG A 257 -3.84 -2.07 -20.39
CA ARG A 257 -3.76 -0.92 -21.31
C ARG A 257 -3.52 0.40 -20.56
N SER A 258 -4.27 0.65 -19.50
CA SER A 258 -4.09 1.85 -18.66
C SER A 258 -2.69 1.87 -18.00
N SER A 259 -2.20 0.73 -17.54
CA SER A 259 -0.85 0.61 -16.96
C SER A 259 0.28 0.88 -17.97
N SER A 260 0.05 0.63 -19.26
CA SER A 260 1.08 0.83 -20.31
C SER A 260 1.01 2.18 -21.01
N LYS A 261 -0.17 2.81 -21.13
CA LYS A 261 -0.36 4.03 -21.92
C LYS A 261 -0.97 5.21 -21.15
N MET A 262 -1.45 5.04 -19.91
CA MET A 262 -2.12 6.08 -19.12
C MET A 262 -3.15 6.89 -19.92
N GLU A 263 -3.89 6.24 -20.80
CA GLU A 263 -5.08 6.83 -21.43
C GLU A 263 -6.29 6.32 -20.65
N GLY A 264 -6.89 7.21 -19.87
CA GLY A 264 -8.16 6.96 -19.21
C GLY A 264 -9.29 7.05 -20.22
N ARG A 265 -10.13 6.02 -20.25
CA ARG A 265 -11.53 6.11 -19.81
C ARG A 265 -12.13 4.71 -19.77
N ASP A 266 -12.99 4.51 -18.79
CA ASP A 266 -13.85 3.33 -18.62
C ASP A 266 -13.11 2.05 -18.20
N VAL A 267 -12.21 2.13 -17.20
CA VAL A 267 -11.71 0.91 -16.52
C VAL A 267 -12.64 0.60 -15.36
N GLY A 268 -13.32 -0.54 -15.45
CA GLY A 268 -14.25 -0.98 -14.43
C GLY A 268 -13.58 -1.12 -13.06
N SER A 269 -14.37 -1.01 -11.99
CA SER A 269 -13.91 -1.19 -10.62
C SER A 269 -14.90 -2.06 -9.85
N SER A 270 -14.38 -2.91 -8.98
CA SER A 270 -15.18 -3.70 -8.05
C SER A 270 -14.63 -3.55 -6.64
N VAL A 271 -15.51 -3.69 -5.65
CA VAL A 271 -15.12 -3.77 -4.24
C VAL A 271 -15.61 -5.10 -3.70
N PHE A 272 -14.73 -5.82 -3.04
CA PHE A 272 -15.07 -7.01 -2.29
C PHE A 272 -14.90 -6.78 -0.80
N ARG A 273 -15.72 -7.45 0.00
CA ARG A 273 -15.56 -7.61 1.43
C ARG A 273 -15.26 -9.07 1.72
N VAL A 274 -14.19 -9.30 2.45
CA VAL A 274 -13.78 -10.60 2.96
C VAL A 274 -13.94 -10.58 4.47
N ARG A 275 -14.73 -11.51 5.00
CA ARG A 275 -15.00 -11.63 6.42
C ARG A 275 -14.52 -12.97 6.94
N MET A 276 -13.67 -12.95 7.96
CA MET A 276 -13.34 -14.16 8.71
C MET A 276 -14.51 -14.51 9.63
N VAL A 277 -14.95 -15.77 9.60
CA VAL A 277 -16.02 -16.30 10.46
C VAL A 277 -15.63 -17.68 11.00
N GLY A 278 -16.22 -18.07 12.12
CA GLY A 278 -15.89 -19.31 12.83
C GLY A 278 -14.84 -19.10 13.92
N GLU A 279 -14.60 -20.14 14.71
CA GLU A 279 -13.61 -20.15 15.80
C GLU A 279 -12.24 -20.61 15.31
N GLU A 280 -11.22 -20.44 16.15
CA GLU A 280 -9.85 -20.90 15.88
C GLU A 280 -9.84 -22.42 15.55
N GLY A 281 -9.17 -22.78 14.45
CA GLY A 281 -9.16 -24.15 13.92
C GLY A 281 -10.29 -24.51 12.94
N VAL A 282 -11.38 -23.72 12.89
CA VAL A 282 -12.49 -23.89 11.93
C VAL A 282 -12.80 -22.58 11.18
N ARG A 283 -11.84 -21.65 11.16
CA ARG A 283 -11.94 -20.36 10.45
C ARG A 283 -12.26 -20.59 8.97
N ARG A 284 -13.20 -19.80 8.46
CA ARG A 284 -13.53 -19.71 7.03
C ARG A 284 -13.65 -18.24 6.64
N TRP A 285 -13.42 -17.94 5.37
CA TRP A 285 -13.53 -16.59 4.84
C TRP A 285 -14.73 -16.48 3.89
N GLU A 286 -15.65 -15.60 4.22
CA GLU A 286 -16.79 -15.25 3.38
C GLU A 286 -16.42 -14.09 2.47
N VAL A 287 -16.53 -14.29 1.16
CA VAL A 287 -16.25 -13.27 0.15
C VAL A 287 -17.57 -12.77 -0.44
N VAL A 288 -17.76 -11.45 -0.43
CA VAL A 288 -18.93 -10.79 -1.02
C VAL A 288 -18.46 -9.64 -1.90
N LYS A 289 -18.92 -9.59 -3.15
CA LYS A 289 -18.79 -8.40 -3.99
C LYS A 289 -19.81 -7.37 -3.53
N VAL A 290 -19.35 -6.24 -2.99
CA VAL A 290 -20.22 -5.22 -2.38
C VAL A 290 -20.62 -4.12 -3.35
N LEU A 291 -19.77 -3.84 -4.35
CA LEU A 291 -19.96 -2.78 -5.33
C LEU A 291 -19.25 -3.16 -6.62
N GLU A 292 -19.84 -2.82 -7.76
CA GLU A 292 -19.19 -2.97 -9.07
C GLU A 292 -19.71 -1.92 -10.03
N ASP A 293 -18.76 -1.24 -10.69
CA ASP A 293 -18.98 -0.37 -11.84
C ASP A 293 -18.21 -0.99 -13.02
N VAL A 294 -18.86 -1.93 -13.70
CA VAL A 294 -18.24 -2.69 -14.80
C VAL A 294 -17.79 -1.77 -15.93
N GLU A 295 -18.56 -0.71 -16.20
CA GLU A 295 -18.30 0.23 -17.29
C GLU A 295 -17.27 1.31 -16.90
N GLY A 296 -16.85 1.39 -15.64
CA GLY A 296 -15.83 2.36 -15.19
C GLY A 296 -16.24 3.83 -15.35
N LYS A 297 -17.55 4.11 -15.28
CA LYS A 297 -18.12 5.46 -15.51
C LYS A 297 -18.22 6.31 -14.25
N ILE A 298 -18.23 5.68 -13.08
CA ILE A 298 -18.49 6.29 -11.78
C ILE A 298 -17.25 6.14 -10.90
N LEU A 299 -16.71 4.94 -10.80
CA LEU A 299 -15.59 4.63 -9.91
C LEU A 299 -14.24 5.00 -10.55
N PRO A 300 -13.23 5.36 -9.74
CA PRO A 300 -12.01 6.00 -10.23
C PRO A 300 -11.01 5.02 -10.87
N ALA A 301 -11.43 3.87 -11.42
CA ALA A 301 -10.52 2.74 -11.69
C ALA A 301 -9.78 2.35 -10.40
N SER A 302 -10.55 1.97 -9.38
CA SER A 302 -10.14 1.90 -7.99
C SER A 302 -8.99 0.91 -7.79
N THR A 303 -7.89 1.39 -7.20
CA THR A 303 -6.77 0.54 -6.76
C THR A 303 -6.73 0.40 -5.24
N VAL A 304 -7.51 1.22 -4.51
CA VAL A 304 -7.62 1.16 -3.06
C VAL A 304 -9.05 1.46 -2.64
N VAL A 305 -9.48 0.79 -1.57
CA VAL A 305 -10.75 1.05 -0.88
C VAL A 305 -10.50 1.12 0.63
N ALA A 306 -11.12 2.08 1.31
CA ALA A 306 -11.23 2.12 2.75
C ALA A 306 -12.71 2.16 3.14
N HIS A 307 -13.11 1.31 4.08
CA HIS A 307 -14.46 1.30 4.62
C HIS A 307 -14.48 1.99 5.98
N ASP A 308 -15.34 2.99 6.12
CA ASP A 308 -15.67 3.54 7.43
C ASP A 308 -16.81 2.73 8.05
N ALA A 309 -16.47 1.84 8.98
CA ALA A 309 -17.44 1.00 9.66
C ALA A 309 -18.46 1.77 10.52
N LYS A 310 -18.22 3.05 10.83
CA LYS A 310 -19.16 3.89 11.58
C LYS A 310 -20.31 4.36 10.70
N THR A 311 -20.00 4.90 9.52
CA THR A 311 -20.99 5.43 8.56
C THR A 311 -21.47 4.37 7.56
N GLY A 312 -20.64 3.38 7.28
CA GLY A 312 -20.82 2.42 6.20
C GLY A 312 -20.29 2.91 4.84
N ASN A 313 -19.63 4.07 4.80
CA ASN A 313 -19.14 4.67 3.57
C ASN A 313 -17.91 3.94 3.02
N LEU A 314 -17.80 3.87 1.70
CA LEU A 314 -16.61 3.41 0.99
C LEU A 314 -15.87 4.60 0.39
N TRP A 315 -14.56 4.65 0.62
CA TRP A 315 -13.65 5.66 0.09
C TRP A 315 -12.74 4.99 -0.92
N LEU A 316 -12.85 5.38 -2.19
CA LEU A 316 -12.13 4.75 -3.30
C LEU A 316 -11.15 5.73 -3.93
N GLY A 317 -9.93 5.26 -4.13
CA GLY A 317 -8.86 6.01 -4.79
C GLY A 317 -8.20 5.19 -5.89
N SER A 318 -7.42 5.86 -6.73
CA SER A 318 -6.71 5.23 -7.85
C SER A 318 -5.39 5.91 -8.14
N VAL A 319 -4.46 5.13 -8.67
CA VAL A 319 -3.22 5.64 -9.29
C VAL A 319 -3.47 6.36 -10.62
N ALA A 320 -4.63 6.13 -11.25
CA ALA A 320 -4.95 6.63 -12.59
C ALA A 320 -5.93 7.82 -12.57
N SER A 321 -6.56 8.11 -11.43
CA SER A 321 -7.59 9.17 -11.31
C SER A 321 -7.15 10.27 -10.34
N SER A 322 -7.54 11.51 -10.64
CA SER A 322 -7.23 12.68 -9.81
C SER A 322 -8.28 13.00 -8.74
N PHE A 323 -9.20 12.08 -8.49
CA PHE A 323 -10.31 12.27 -7.56
C PHE A 323 -10.52 11.04 -6.67
N ILE A 324 -11.10 11.27 -5.50
CA ILE A 324 -11.56 10.23 -4.58
C ILE A 324 -13.07 10.10 -4.76
N THR A 325 -13.57 8.88 -4.83
CA THR A 325 -15.02 8.61 -4.82
C THR A 325 -15.44 8.20 -3.42
N VAL A 326 -16.55 8.77 -2.95
CA VAL A 326 -17.19 8.38 -1.68
C VAL A 326 -18.54 7.76 -2.02
N CYS A 327 -18.71 6.47 -1.72
CA CYS A 327 -19.99 5.80 -1.85
C CYS A 327 -20.66 5.75 -0.48
N GLU A 328 -21.78 6.44 -0.36
CA GLU A 328 -22.58 6.46 0.86
C GLU A 328 -23.48 5.23 0.93
N LYS A 329 -23.64 4.70 2.15
CA LYS A 329 -24.56 3.59 2.37
C LYS A 329 -26.02 4.08 2.32
N ILE A 330 -26.81 3.47 1.44
CA ILE A 330 -28.27 3.67 1.33
C ILE A 330 -29.01 2.82 2.36
#